data_AF-A0A7X9AGE0-F1
#
_entry.id   AF-A0A7X9AGE0-F1
#
_cell.length_a   1.000
_cell.length_b   1.000
_cell.length_c   1.000
_cell.angle_alpha   90.00
_cell.angle_beta   90.00
_cell.angle_gamma   90.00
#
_symmetry.space_group_name_H-M   'P 1'
#
loop_
_entity.id
_entity.type
_entity.pdbx_description
1 polymer ?
#
loop_
_entity_poly.entity_id
_entity_poly.type
_entity_poly.pdbx_seq_one_letter_code
_entity_poly.pdbx_strand_id
1 'polypeptide(L)'
;MKPRILIAGAGETGRELAVRLQPNWNVILLDKNPAKLEILKAEGAPEDITCVDGDATSALVLKHAGIESTYSVLSVMGWDEANLEFCRLASQVFHVPRVTATAVRRSWVPRFEELGIEVISRPNAIASVLSSRVERVMRTTSDIGLGKGEILEVKVLPHSPAVGKRLEELHPQSWLVGAIYRKSKLVVPHGNTEIHAGDGLLLIGEPAILPAIADYFRTGTADFPLQYGSRVLLANPGGYQEDHSVQEALHLVQTTKALGLKVLLPPDQDAKTLLGLCESAELPCQVYTWGEEHKREPLGRLLRESDCGCLVLPAPPVGLWERMGIGGQATIETLNQARQPCLIARGTHPYRKILVTVSPGPGSARAVDLALDVARAFSSDLTACAAIPPALVVGEEYGREIRQALQHAVGMAALYSVQIDSELLEGNPIHQTLDLAAGFDLLVLAHRKNRHFHAARPDISRHLLMRAPCSVLVLPFSEEEPGGG
;
A
#
# COMPACT_ATOMS: atom_id res chain seq x y z
N MET A 1 -24.95 33.37 9.84
CA MET A 1 -26.03 33.00 10.77
C MET A 1 -25.79 31.55 11.17
N LYS A 2 -25.72 31.22 12.48
CA LYS A 2 -25.47 29.83 12.90
C LYS A 2 -26.64 28.92 12.45
N PRO A 3 -26.40 27.77 11.78
CA PRO A 3 -27.46 26.81 11.47
C PRO A 3 -28.06 26.23 12.75
N ARG A 4 -29.32 25.77 12.67
CA ARG A 4 -30.04 25.18 13.81
C ARG A 4 -29.88 23.66 13.83
N ILE A 5 -29.60 23.12 15.01
CA ILE A 5 -29.59 21.69 15.28
C ILE A 5 -30.54 21.36 16.43
N LEU A 6 -31.34 20.30 16.30
CA LEU A 6 -32.14 19.76 17.39
C LEU A 6 -31.58 18.42 17.85
N ILE A 7 -31.28 18.33 19.14
CA ILE A 7 -30.74 17.13 19.81
C ILE A 7 -31.84 16.54 20.67
N ALA A 8 -32.27 15.32 20.36
CA ALA A 8 -33.23 14.56 21.15
C ALA A 8 -32.52 13.68 22.19
N GLY A 9 -32.74 13.99 23.46
CA GLY A 9 -32.18 13.31 24.64
C GLY A 9 -31.16 14.17 25.38
N ALA A 10 -31.53 14.66 26.56
CA ALA A 10 -30.67 15.41 27.48
C ALA A 10 -29.94 14.50 28.48
N GLY A 11 -29.60 13.27 28.06
CA GLY A 11 -28.65 12.44 28.79
C GLY A 11 -27.24 13.04 28.76
N GLU A 12 -26.29 12.37 29.39
CA GLU A 12 -24.90 12.85 29.49
C GLU A 12 -24.27 13.14 28.11
N THR A 13 -24.44 12.22 27.16
CA THR A 13 -23.99 12.41 25.78
C THR A 13 -24.65 13.61 25.10
N GLY A 14 -25.97 13.80 25.28
CA GLY A 14 -26.70 14.90 24.63
C GLY A 14 -26.36 16.27 25.19
N ARG A 15 -26.14 16.37 26.51
CA ARG A 15 -25.65 17.60 27.17
C ARG A 15 -24.24 17.95 26.70
N GLU A 16 -23.33 16.98 26.72
CA GLU A 16 -21.95 17.17 26.25
C GLU A 16 -21.91 17.60 24.77
N LEU A 17 -22.74 17.00 23.92
CA LEU A 17 -22.86 17.39 22.51
C LEU A 17 -23.41 18.81 22.36
N ALA A 18 -24.42 19.19 23.16
CA ALA A 18 -24.97 20.54 23.13
C ALA A 18 -23.89 21.59 23.44
N VAL A 19 -23.03 21.33 24.44
CA VAL A 19 -21.90 22.19 24.88
C VAL A 19 -20.67 22.13 23.96
N ARG A 20 -20.61 21.18 23.03
CA ARG A 20 -19.59 21.16 21.98
C ARG A 20 -20.04 21.86 20.70
N LEU A 21 -21.34 21.85 20.41
CA LEU A 21 -21.88 22.33 19.15
C LEU A 21 -22.31 23.80 19.18
N GLN A 22 -22.65 24.37 20.34
CA GLN A 22 -23.07 25.76 20.48
C GLN A 22 -22.12 26.83 19.91
N PRO A 23 -20.77 26.67 19.79
CA PRO A 23 -19.95 27.74 19.23
C PRO A 23 -20.32 28.01 17.77
N ASN A 24 -20.75 26.97 17.06
CA ASN A 24 -21.02 27.01 15.62
C ASN A 24 -22.50 26.79 15.27
N TRP A 25 -23.32 26.32 16.21
CA TRP A 25 -24.73 25.96 16.01
C TRP A 25 -25.66 26.65 17.00
N ASN A 26 -26.89 26.91 16.57
CA ASN A 26 -28.00 27.22 17.47
C ASN A 26 -28.62 25.89 17.93
N VAL A 27 -28.39 25.51 19.18
CA VAL A 27 -28.73 24.17 19.68
C VAL A 27 -30.09 24.19 20.37
N ILE A 28 -30.96 23.28 19.97
CA ILE A 28 -32.21 22.95 20.67
C ILE A 28 -32.03 21.59 21.33
N LEU A 29 -32.01 21.55 22.67
CA LEU A 29 -31.91 20.30 23.42
C LEU A 29 -33.30 19.90 23.95
N LEU A 30 -33.77 18.74 23.55
CA LEU A 30 -35.13 18.26 23.85
C LEU A 30 -35.09 16.98 24.68
N ASP A 31 -35.79 16.95 25.82
CA ASP A 31 -35.99 15.74 26.62
C ASP A 31 -37.31 15.84 27.38
N LYS A 32 -37.98 14.70 27.59
CA LYS A 32 -39.26 14.63 28.34
C LYS A 32 -39.09 14.66 29.85
N ASN A 33 -37.85 14.52 30.34
CA ASN A 33 -37.53 14.60 31.75
C ASN A 33 -36.93 15.97 32.05
N PRO A 34 -37.69 16.91 32.64
CA PRO A 34 -37.21 18.26 32.90
C PRO A 34 -35.99 18.27 33.82
N ALA A 35 -35.86 17.32 34.75
CA ALA A 35 -34.71 17.24 35.64
C ALA A 35 -33.38 17.07 34.89
N LYS A 36 -33.38 16.43 33.71
CA LYS A 36 -32.17 16.30 32.89
C LYS A 36 -31.76 17.60 32.20
N LEU A 37 -32.73 18.42 31.82
CA LEU A 37 -32.50 19.75 31.25
C LEU A 37 -31.99 20.73 32.32
N GLU A 38 -32.51 20.62 33.55
CA GLU A 38 -32.05 21.42 34.68
C GLU A 38 -30.59 21.15 35.07
N ILE A 39 -30.09 19.91 34.92
CA ILE A 39 -28.67 19.59 35.14
C ILE A 39 -27.79 20.47 34.24
N LEU A 40 -28.12 20.58 32.96
CA LEU A 40 -27.35 21.39 32.02
C LEU A 40 -27.30 22.86 32.48
N LYS A 41 -28.45 23.42 32.86
CA LYS A 41 -28.54 24.79 33.37
C LYS A 41 -27.70 25.00 34.64
N ALA A 42 -27.75 24.05 35.57
CA ALA A 42 -26.99 24.08 36.81
C ALA A 42 -25.47 23.98 36.58
N GLU A 43 -25.04 23.31 35.51
CA GLU A 43 -23.63 23.19 35.08
C GLU A 43 -23.10 24.46 34.36
N GLY A 44 -23.92 25.53 34.28
CA GLY A 44 -23.51 26.80 33.67
C GLY A 44 -23.58 26.79 32.15
N ALA A 45 -24.59 26.12 31.57
CA ALA A 45 -24.79 26.07 30.13
C ALA A 45 -24.75 27.46 29.48
N PRO A 46 -24.13 27.59 28.29
CA PRO A 46 -24.24 28.80 27.49
C PRO A 46 -25.70 29.17 27.19
N GLU A 47 -26.03 30.47 27.21
CA GLU A 47 -27.38 30.98 26.93
C GLU A 47 -27.88 30.63 25.51
N ASP A 48 -26.97 30.30 24.58
CA ASP A 48 -27.23 29.92 23.19
C ASP A 48 -27.88 28.51 23.03
N ILE A 49 -28.12 27.78 24.12
CA ILE A 49 -28.77 26.45 24.10
C ILE A 49 -30.23 26.56 24.56
N THR A 50 -31.16 26.34 23.63
CA THR A 50 -32.60 26.32 23.93
C THR A 50 -33.00 24.95 24.46
N CYS A 51 -33.43 24.88 25.71
CA CYS A 51 -33.97 23.65 26.31
C CYS A 51 -35.48 23.55 26.08
N VAL A 52 -35.97 22.41 25.58
CA VAL A 52 -37.39 22.13 25.34
C VAL A 52 -37.81 20.88 26.11
N ASP A 53 -38.77 21.02 27.01
CA ASP A 53 -39.39 19.89 27.69
C ASP A 53 -40.47 19.25 26.80
N GLY A 54 -40.34 17.96 26.53
CA GLY A 54 -41.36 17.21 25.79
C GLY A 54 -40.87 15.90 25.18
N ASP A 55 -41.83 15.12 24.68
CA ASP A 55 -41.55 13.83 24.05
C ASP A 55 -41.08 13.98 22.60
N ALA A 56 -39.86 13.52 22.33
CA ALA A 56 -39.25 13.55 21.00
C ALA A 56 -39.99 12.67 19.98
N THR A 57 -40.82 11.71 20.41
CA THR A 57 -41.63 10.89 19.50
C THR A 57 -42.99 11.53 19.17
N SER A 58 -43.25 12.76 19.63
CA SER A 58 -44.48 13.49 19.34
C SER A 58 -44.25 14.55 18.25
N ALA A 59 -44.89 14.38 17.10
CA ALA A 59 -44.83 15.36 16.01
C ALA A 59 -45.29 16.77 16.46
N LEU A 60 -46.29 16.85 17.35
CA LEU A 60 -46.73 18.14 17.90
C LEU A 60 -45.62 18.80 18.71
N VAL A 61 -44.94 18.06 19.57
CA VAL A 61 -43.82 18.59 20.38
C VAL A 61 -42.67 19.03 19.47
N LEU A 62 -42.30 18.22 18.47
CA LEU A 62 -41.22 18.57 17.52
C LEU A 62 -41.53 19.85 16.75
N LYS A 63 -42.80 20.06 16.36
CA LYS A 63 -43.23 21.31 15.73
C LYS A 63 -43.11 22.50 16.67
N HIS A 64 -43.54 22.37 17.93
CA HIS A 64 -43.36 23.42 18.95
C HIS A 64 -41.87 23.70 19.23
N ALA A 65 -41.02 22.68 19.16
CA ALA A 65 -39.57 22.81 19.29
C ALA A 65 -38.90 23.46 18.07
N GLY A 66 -39.64 23.72 16.98
CA GLY A 66 -39.14 24.40 15.80
C GLY A 66 -38.37 23.53 14.82
N ILE A 67 -38.61 22.21 14.80
CA ILE A 67 -37.92 21.24 13.94
C ILE A 67 -37.95 21.63 12.44
N GLU A 68 -39.03 22.26 11.97
CA GLU A 68 -39.20 22.71 10.57
C GLU A 68 -38.12 23.72 10.13
N SER A 69 -37.50 24.41 11.10
CA SER A 69 -36.42 25.38 10.85
C SER A 69 -35.00 24.82 11.11
N THR A 70 -34.89 23.52 11.39
CA THR A 70 -33.61 22.87 11.70
C THR A 70 -32.93 22.37 10.43
N TYR A 71 -31.62 22.56 10.35
CA TYR A 71 -30.82 22.00 9.26
C TYR A 71 -30.45 20.54 9.55
N SER A 72 -30.24 20.22 10.83
CA SER A 72 -29.86 18.88 11.27
C SER A 72 -30.58 18.49 12.55
N VAL A 73 -30.84 17.19 12.71
CA VAL A 73 -31.29 16.59 13.95
C VAL A 73 -30.37 15.46 14.38
N LEU A 74 -30.26 15.26 15.69
CA LEU A 74 -29.47 14.20 16.29
C LEU A 74 -30.24 13.46 17.38
N SER A 75 -30.31 12.14 17.29
CA SER A 75 -30.98 11.30 18.28
C SER A 75 -30.02 10.55 19.20
N VAL A 76 -30.02 10.92 20.49
CA VAL A 76 -29.12 10.37 21.51
C VAL A 76 -29.86 9.89 22.77
N MET A 77 -31.15 9.52 22.64
CA MET A 77 -31.91 8.95 23.75
C MET A 77 -31.45 7.52 24.09
N GLY A 78 -31.93 7.02 25.23
CA GLY A 78 -31.51 5.72 25.78
C GLY A 78 -32.22 4.49 25.21
N TRP A 79 -33.13 4.66 24.24
CA TRP A 79 -33.97 3.58 23.71
C TRP A 79 -33.97 3.62 22.18
N ASP A 80 -33.66 2.50 21.54
CA ASP A 80 -33.57 2.41 20.07
C ASP A 80 -34.91 2.70 19.40
N GLU A 81 -36.01 2.23 20.00
CA GLU A 81 -37.38 2.44 19.55
C GLU A 81 -37.72 3.93 19.44
N ALA A 82 -37.36 4.70 20.47
CA ALA A 82 -37.59 6.14 20.50
C ALA A 82 -36.68 6.88 19.52
N ASN A 83 -35.41 6.46 19.41
CA ASN A 83 -34.47 7.06 18.46
C ASN A 83 -34.95 6.87 17.02
N LEU A 84 -35.39 5.66 16.68
CA LEU A 84 -35.90 5.33 15.35
C LEU A 84 -37.16 6.13 15.01
N GLU A 85 -38.13 6.22 15.94
CA GLU A 85 -39.36 6.96 15.71
C GLU A 85 -39.11 8.47 15.56
N PHE A 86 -38.25 9.06 16.39
CA PHE A 86 -37.84 10.46 16.24
C PHE A 86 -37.22 10.71 14.86
N CYS A 87 -36.29 9.85 14.43
CA CYS A 87 -35.63 10.02 13.14
C CYS A 87 -36.60 9.80 11.96
N ARG A 88 -37.55 8.86 12.08
CA ARG A 88 -38.62 8.65 11.10
C ARG A 88 -39.50 9.89 10.96
N LEU A 89 -39.91 10.51 12.07
CA LEU A 89 -40.66 11.77 12.04
C LEU A 89 -39.83 12.88 11.41
N ALA A 90 -38.57 13.03 11.80
CA ALA A 90 -37.69 14.06 11.26
C ALA A 90 -37.47 13.91 9.74
N SER A 91 -37.27 12.68 9.24
CA SER A 91 -37.00 12.43 7.82
C SER A 91 -38.27 12.44 6.96
N GLN A 92 -39.33 11.74 7.39
CA GLN A 92 -40.51 11.50 6.54
C GLN A 92 -41.63 12.54 6.74
N VAL A 93 -41.71 13.17 7.91
CA VAL A 93 -42.77 14.16 8.21
C VAL A 93 -42.21 15.57 8.04
N PHE A 94 -41.08 15.87 8.69
CA PHE A 94 -40.50 17.21 8.71
C PHE A 94 -39.44 17.44 7.63
N HIS A 95 -39.03 16.40 6.90
CA HIS A 95 -38.07 16.48 5.80
C HIS A 95 -36.78 17.22 6.18
N VAL A 96 -36.28 16.99 7.40
CA VAL A 96 -35.06 17.62 7.89
C VAL A 96 -33.88 17.18 7.01
N PRO A 97 -33.04 18.11 6.49
CA PRO A 97 -31.99 17.78 5.54
C PRO A 97 -30.97 16.74 6.03
N ARG A 98 -30.62 16.77 7.32
CA ARG A 98 -29.66 15.83 7.91
C ARG A 98 -30.18 15.20 9.18
N VAL A 99 -30.40 13.89 9.14
CA VAL A 99 -30.89 13.09 10.26
C VAL A 99 -29.82 12.09 10.68
N THR A 100 -29.31 12.25 11.91
CA THR A 100 -28.31 11.34 12.48
C THR A 100 -28.83 10.72 13.78
N ALA A 101 -28.48 9.46 14.06
CA ALA A 101 -28.92 8.74 15.24
C ALA A 101 -27.78 7.98 15.93
N THR A 102 -28.00 7.63 17.19
CA THR A 102 -27.21 6.61 17.88
C THR A 102 -28.04 5.36 18.14
N ALA A 103 -27.49 4.20 17.82
CA ALA A 103 -28.06 2.90 18.18
C ALA A 103 -27.45 2.44 19.51
N VAL A 104 -28.30 2.20 20.50
CA VAL A 104 -27.94 1.64 21.80
C VAL A 104 -27.54 0.17 21.63
N ARG A 105 -28.29 -0.58 20.81
CA ARG A 105 -28.00 -1.98 20.48
C ARG A 105 -27.56 -2.11 19.02
N ARG A 106 -26.46 -2.83 18.77
CA ARG A 106 -25.94 -3.08 17.41
C ARG A 106 -26.98 -3.70 16.48
N SER A 107 -27.85 -4.57 16.99
CA SER A 107 -28.90 -5.24 16.20
C SER A 107 -29.94 -4.30 15.58
N TRP A 108 -29.99 -3.04 16.01
CA TRP A 108 -30.93 -2.05 15.48
C TRP A 108 -30.38 -1.23 14.32
N VAL A 109 -29.07 -1.24 14.09
CA VAL A 109 -28.41 -0.47 13.00
C VAL A 109 -29.10 -0.66 11.64
N PRO A 110 -29.43 -1.89 11.19
CA PRO A 110 -30.07 -2.08 9.89
C PRO A 110 -31.41 -1.34 9.75
N ARG A 111 -32.18 -1.18 10.83
CA ARG A 111 -33.48 -0.49 10.80
C ARG A 111 -33.34 1.01 10.55
N PHE A 112 -32.25 1.62 11.01
CA PHE A 112 -31.96 3.02 10.71
C PHE A 112 -31.46 3.18 9.26
N GLU A 113 -30.62 2.24 8.80
CA GLU A 113 -30.09 2.23 7.43
C GLU A 113 -31.20 2.03 6.38
N GLU A 114 -32.20 1.18 6.66
CA GLU A 114 -33.40 0.99 5.82
C GLU A 114 -34.21 2.28 5.63
N LEU A 115 -34.14 3.21 6.58
CA LEU A 115 -34.77 4.55 6.49
C LEU A 115 -33.83 5.61 5.91
N GLY A 116 -32.62 5.25 5.48
CA GLY A 116 -31.61 6.17 4.96
C GLY A 116 -31.01 7.09 6.03
N ILE A 117 -31.07 6.71 7.31
CA ILE A 117 -30.56 7.50 8.44
C ILE A 117 -29.10 7.15 8.72
N GLU A 118 -28.26 8.17 8.87
CA GLU A 118 -26.89 8.01 9.35
C GLU A 118 -26.91 7.57 10.82
N VAL A 119 -26.34 6.39 11.14
CA VAL A 119 -26.41 5.82 12.50
C VAL A 119 -25.04 5.43 13.03
N ILE A 120 -24.77 5.80 14.28
CA ILE A 120 -23.58 5.36 15.03
C ILE A 120 -23.99 4.34 16.08
N SER A 121 -23.41 3.14 16.02
CA SER A 121 -23.58 2.13 17.07
C SER A 121 -22.73 2.45 18.29
N ARG A 122 -23.36 2.75 19.43
CA ARG A 122 -22.66 3.04 20.70
C ARG A 122 -21.70 1.93 21.12
N PRO A 123 -22.09 0.64 21.19
CA PRO A 123 -21.16 -0.41 21.59
C PRO A 123 -19.97 -0.53 20.63
N ASN A 124 -20.18 -0.40 19.31
CA ASN A 124 -19.09 -0.47 18.34
C ASN A 124 -18.14 0.73 18.47
N ALA A 125 -18.68 1.96 18.59
CA ALA A 125 -17.89 3.16 18.74
C ALA A 125 -17.00 3.11 20.01
N ILE A 126 -17.58 2.68 21.13
CA ILE A 126 -16.83 2.51 22.38
C ILE A 126 -15.79 1.40 22.25
N ALA A 127 -16.16 0.23 21.70
CA ALA A 127 -15.22 -0.87 21.50
C ALA A 127 -14.04 -0.46 20.61
N SER A 128 -14.28 0.29 19.53
CA SER A 128 -13.23 0.78 18.63
C SER A 128 -12.26 1.75 19.31
N VAL A 129 -12.79 2.69 20.11
CA VAL A 129 -11.94 3.62 20.88
C VAL A 129 -11.15 2.89 21.98
N LEU A 130 -11.70 1.84 22.56
CA LEU A 130 -11.01 1.07 23.59
C LEU A 130 -9.96 0.11 23.01
N SER A 131 -10.28 -0.60 21.91
CA SER A 131 -9.33 -1.51 21.25
C SER A 131 -8.11 -0.74 20.76
N SER A 132 -8.30 0.42 20.12
CA SER A 132 -7.19 1.29 19.70
C SER A 132 -6.29 1.77 20.85
N ARG A 133 -6.82 1.91 22.07
CA ARG A 133 -6.02 2.26 23.25
C ARG A 133 -5.28 1.07 23.87
N VAL A 134 -5.85 -0.12 23.78
CA VAL A 134 -5.22 -1.37 24.25
C VAL A 134 -4.13 -1.83 23.29
N GLU A 135 -4.36 -1.69 21.99
CA GLU A 135 -3.42 -2.13 20.94
C GLU A 135 -2.17 -1.25 20.84
N ARG A 136 -2.10 -0.13 21.58
CA ARG A 136 -0.96 0.75 22.01
C ARG A 136 0.22 1.05 21.05
N VAL A 137 0.21 0.53 19.83
CA VAL A 137 1.27 0.62 18.82
C VAL A 137 0.66 0.99 17.45
N MET A 138 -0.66 0.83 17.30
CA MET A 138 -1.45 1.30 16.16
C MET A 138 -2.40 2.38 16.67
N ARG A 139 -2.14 3.65 16.34
CA ARG A 139 -3.19 4.66 16.40
C ARG A 139 -4.00 4.52 15.12
N THR A 140 -4.91 3.55 15.10
CA THR A 140 -6.04 3.63 14.18
C THR A 140 -6.96 4.69 14.77
N THR A 141 -6.87 5.93 14.30
CA THR A 141 -7.97 6.88 14.53
C THR A 141 -9.17 6.38 13.75
N SER A 142 -9.94 5.50 14.39
CA SER A 142 -11.27 5.15 13.90
C SER A 142 -12.12 6.41 13.91
N ASP A 143 -12.64 6.77 12.74
CA ASP A 143 -13.61 7.84 12.45
C ASP A 143 -13.11 9.29 12.46
N ILE A 144 -12.05 9.59 11.71
CA ILE A 144 -11.99 10.85 10.96
C ILE A 144 -12.55 10.58 9.57
N GLY A 145 -13.88 10.71 9.44
CA GLY A 145 -14.63 11.01 8.22
C GLY A 145 -14.29 10.27 6.93
N LEU A 146 -15.26 9.47 6.46
CA LEU A 146 -15.35 8.71 5.21
C LEU A 146 -14.87 7.26 5.36
N GLY A 147 -15.77 6.31 5.11
CA GLY A 147 -15.55 4.89 5.39
C GLY A 147 -14.35 4.29 4.66
N LYS A 148 -13.87 3.15 5.21
CA LYS A 148 -12.77 2.30 4.72
C LYS A 148 -11.35 2.88 4.90
N GLY A 149 -10.86 2.83 6.14
CA GLY A 149 -9.44 2.73 6.52
C GLY A 149 -8.42 3.50 5.68
N GLU A 150 -8.39 4.82 5.78
CA GLU A 150 -7.55 5.66 4.91
C GLU A 150 -6.25 6.16 5.57
N ILE A 151 -6.10 6.11 6.91
CA ILE A 151 -4.98 6.77 7.62
C ILE A 151 -4.48 5.94 8.82
N LEU A 152 -3.14 5.82 8.99
CA LEU A 152 -2.48 5.08 10.06
C LEU A 152 -1.21 5.82 10.56
N GLU A 153 -1.06 6.01 11.87
CA GLU A 153 0.19 6.56 12.44
C GLU A 153 1.13 5.42 12.89
N VAL A 154 2.39 5.45 12.42
CA VAL A 154 3.43 4.47 12.77
C VAL A 154 4.70 5.17 13.26
N LYS A 155 5.38 4.58 14.24
CA LYS A 155 6.69 5.06 14.71
C LYS A 155 7.82 4.27 14.06
N VAL A 156 8.77 4.97 13.47
CA VAL A 156 9.97 4.37 12.86
C VAL A 156 10.91 3.89 13.98
N LEU A 157 11.25 2.60 14.00
CA LEU A 157 12.21 2.08 14.98
C LEU A 157 13.66 2.29 14.52
N PRO A 158 14.64 2.34 15.44
CA PRO A 158 16.05 2.58 15.09
C PRO A 158 16.68 1.57 14.13
N HIS A 159 16.13 0.35 14.07
CA HIS A 159 16.58 -0.74 13.21
C HIS A 159 15.75 -0.87 11.93
N SER A 160 14.86 0.09 11.64
CA SER A 160 14.08 0.05 10.41
C SER A 160 14.99 0.31 9.18
N PRO A 161 14.84 -0.46 8.10
CA PRO A 161 15.53 -0.26 6.82
C PRO A 161 15.08 1.03 6.12
N ALA A 162 14.02 1.67 6.61
CA ALA A 162 13.59 2.98 6.14
C ALA A 162 14.45 4.12 6.69
N VAL A 163 15.21 3.90 7.78
CA VAL A 163 16.05 4.94 8.38
C VAL A 163 17.16 5.34 7.39
N GLY A 164 17.27 6.64 7.11
CA GLY A 164 18.22 7.21 6.16
C GLY A 164 17.75 7.19 4.70
N LYS A 165 16.61 6.56 4.39
CA LYS A 165 16.02 6.58 3.04
C LYS A 165 15.22 7.87 2.83
N ARG A 166 15.25 8.41 1.62
CA ARG A 166 14.31 9.45 1.18
C ARG A 166 12.97 8.85 0.82
N LEU A 167 11.89 9.62 0.96
CA LEU A 167 10.55 9.15 0.61
C LEU A 167 10.41 8.74 -0.87
N GLU A 168 11.11 9.42 -1.78
CA GLU A 168 11.10 9.10 -3.21
C GLU A 168 11.68 7.71 -3.51
N GLU A 169 12.67 7.27 -2.74
CA GLU A 169 13.34 5.97 -2.89
C GLU A 169 12.43 4.79 -2.53
N LEU A 170 11.39 5.03 -1.71
CA LEU A 170 10.40 4.02 -1.33
C LEU A 170 9.38 3.73 -2.43
N HIS A 171 9.27 4.60 -3.45
CA HIS A 171 8.34 4.48 -4.59
C HIS A 171 6.91 4.04 -4.19
N PRO A 172 6.25 4.72 -3.24
CA PRO A 172 4.99 4.24 -2.69
C PRO A 172 3.90 4.17 -3.79
N GLN A 173 3.23 3.02 -3.90
CA GLN A 173 2.08 2.79 -4.78
C GLN A 173 0.85 2.48 -3.92
N SER A 174 -0.28 3.14 -4.16
CA SER A 174 -1.51 3.00 -3.35
C SER A 174 -1.40 3.39 -1.88
N TRP A 175 -0.28 3.99 -1.46
CA TRP A 175 -0.10 4.63 -0.16
C TRP A 175 0.83 5.85 -0.29
N LEU A 176 0.93 6.68 0.75
CA LEU A 176 1.89 7.77 0.88
C LEU A 176 2.11 8.16 2.34
N VAL A 177 3.21 8.85 2.64
CA VAL A 177 3.42 9.53 3.92
C VAL A 177 2.79 10.91 3.83
N GLY A 178 1.69 11.14 4.56
CA GLY A 178 0.98 12.42 4.58
C GLY A 178 1.59 13.44 5.54
N ALA A 179 2.24 12.97 6.61
CA ALA A 179 2.91 13.83 7.58
C ALA A 179 4.03 13.09 8.31
N ILE A 180 5.05 13.82 8.75
CA ILE A 180 6.09 13.31 9.63
C ILE A 180 6.10 14.12 10.93
N TYR A 181 5.99 13.47 12.07
CA TYR A 181 6.15 14.06 13.39
C TYR A 181 7.55 13.75 13.92
N ARG A 182 8.43 14.75 13.87
CA ARG A 182 9.81 14.64 14.34
C ARG A 182 10.00 15.50 15.58
N LYS A 183 10.33 14.87 16.71
CA LYS A 183 10.49 15.56 18.02
C LYS A 183 9.30 16.49 18.33
N SER A 184 8.09 15.98 18.11
CA SER A 184 6.82 16.71 18.30
C SER A 184 6.60 17.93 17.40
N LYS A 185 7.35 18.05 16.30
CA LYS A 185 7.11 19.05 15.24
C LYS A 185 6.60 18.36 13.98
N LEU A 186 5.60 18.98 13.35
CA LEU A 186 5.13 18.56 12.04
C LEU A 186 6.16 18.95 10.98
N VAL A 187 6.55 17.97 10.18
CA VAL A 187 7.37 18.11 8.98
C VAL A 187 6.50 17.69 7.80
N VAL A 188 6.35 18.59 6.83
CA VAL A 188 5.61 18.32 5.59
C VAL A 188 6.50 17.46 4.68
N PRO A 189 6.07 16.25 4.30
CA PRO A 189 6.88 15.34 3.52
C PRO A 189 7.00 15.78 2.05
N HIS A 190 8.21 15.71 1.52
CA HIS A 190 8.57 15.86 0.11
C HIS A 190 9.39 14.64 -0.35
N GLY A 191 9.57 14.44 -1.67
CA GLY A 191 10.33 13.29 -2.20
C GLY A 191 11.73 13.15 -1.59
N ASN A 192 12.43 14.27 -1.44
CA ASN A 192 13.77 14.34 -0.84
C ASN A 192 13.81 14.30 0.70
N THR A 193 12.66 14.15 1.37
CA THR A 193 12.61 14.12 2.84
C THR A 193 13.17 12.80 3.34
N GLU A 194 14.24 12.87 4.13
CA GLU A 194 14.90 11.72 4.74
C GLU A 194 14.17 11.26 6.01
N ILE A 195 13.97 9.95 6.15
CA ILE A 195 13.29 9.32 7.29
C ILE A 195 14.29 9.04 8.42
N HIS A 196 13.97 9.46 9.64
CA HIS A 196 14.85 9.29 10.79
C HIS A 196 14.26 8.31 11.80
N ALA A 197 15.14 7.63 12.55
CA ALA A 197 14.75 6.82 13.69
C ALA A 197 13.94 7.65 14.71
N GLY A 198 12.80 7.11 15.13
CA GLY A 198 11.90 7.75 16.09
C GLY A 198 10.90 8.73 15.50
N ASP A 199 10.91 8.97 14.19
CA ASP A 199 9.85 9.71 13.50
C ASP A 199 8.49 9.03 13.67
N GLY A 200 7.43 9.82 13.82
CA GLY A 200 6.04 9.37 13.70
C GLY A 200 5.52 9.67 12.30
N LEU A 201 5.30 8.65 11.48
CA LEU A 201 4.78 8.80 10.12
C LEU A 201 3.27 8.65 10.13
N LEU A 202 2.58 9.58 9.50
CA LEU A 202 1.16 9.45 9.17
C LEU A 202 1.06 8.86 7.76
N LEU A 203 0.73 7.59 7.67
CA LEU A 203 0.52 6.86 6.43
C LEU A 203 -0.92 7.05 5.96
N ILE A 204 -1.11 7.23 4.66
CA ILE A 204 -2.42 7.32 4.00
C ILE A 204 -2.43 6.32 2.85
N GLY A 205 -3.48 5.53 2.66
CA GLY A 205 -3.50 4.54 1.59
C GLY A 205 -4.59 3.48 1.72
N GLU A 206 -4.49 2.42 0.91
CA GLU A 206 -5.46 1.33 0.92
C GLU A 206 -5.43 0.52 2.26
N PRO A 207 -6.58 0.22 2.88
CA PRO A 207 -6.65 -0.47 4.17
C PRO A 207 -5.93 -1.82 4.21
N ALA A 208 -5.88 -2.52 3.08
CA ALA A 208 -5.31 -3.85 2.98
C ALA A 208 -3.78 -3.85 3.06
N ILE A 209 -3.11 -2.77 2.66
CA ILE A 209 -1.64 -2.69 2.62
C ILE A 209 -1.05 -1.90 3.79
N LEU A 210 -1.80 -0.93 4.34
CA LEU A 210 -1.32 -0.03 5.39
C LEU A 210 -0.71 -0.77 6.61
N PRO A 211 -1.27 -1.88 7.12
CA PRO A 211 -0.64 -2.63 8.21
C PRO A 211 0.75 -3.18 7.85
N ALA A 212 0.93 -3.71 6.63
CA ALA A 212 2.22 -4.25 6.19
C ALA A 212 3.27 -3.14 5.99
N ILE A 213 2.85 -1.99 5.45
CA ILE A 213 3.72 -0.82 5.35
C ILE A 213 4.11 -0.28 6.74
N ALA A 214 3.17 -0.27 7.70
CA ALA A 214 3.48 0.08 9.08
C ALA A 214 4.52 -0.88 9.70
N ASP A 215 4.40 -2.18 9.43
CA ASP A 215 5.39 -3.17 9.86
C ASP A 215 6.77 -2.93 9.24
N TYR A 216 6.86 -2.56 7.96
CA TYR A 216 8.13 -2.18 7.33
C TYR A 216 8.87 -1.06 8.11
N PHE A 217 8.15 -0.01 8.49
CA PHE A 217 8.72 1.09 9.29
C PHE A 217 9.04 0.71 10.74
N ARG A 218 8.38 -0.32 11.27
CA ARG A 218 8.54 -0.75 12.67
C ARG A 218 9.59 -1.84 12.80
N THR A 219 9.39 -2.98 12.19
CA THR A 219 10.20 -4.20 12.39
C THR A 219 11.24 -4.39 11.31
N GLY A 220 11.20 -3.59 10.24
CA GLY A 220 12.08 -3.76 9.08
C GLY A 220 11.78 -4.97 8.23
N THR A 221 10.61 -5.57 8.41
CA THR A 221 10.12 -6.65 7.57
C THR A 221 9.58 -6.04 6.29
N ALA A 222 10.41 -5.98 5.26
CA ALA A 222 9.96 -5.68 3.93
C ALA A 222 9.32 -6.92 3.32
N ASP A 223 8.01 -6.83 3.10
CA ASP A 223 7.22 -7.91 2.56
C ASP A 223 7.00 -7.67 1.08
N PHE A 224 7.94 -8.16 0.27
CA PHE A 224 7.76 -8.21 -1.17
C PHE A 224 6.40 -8.88 -1.51
N PRO A 225 5.63 -8.36 -2.49
CA PRO A 225 5.90 -7.20 -3.32
C PRO A 225 5.26 -5.88 -2.82
N LEU A 226 4.71 -5.85 -1.60
CA LEU A 226 3.83 -4.77 -1.11
C LEU A 226 4.48 -3.39 -1.10
N GLN A 227 5.80 -3.31 -1.01
CA GLN A 227 6.54 -2.03 -1.09
C GLN A 227 6.40 -1.35 -2.45
N TYR A 228 6.12 -2.12 -3.51
CA TYR A 228 5.94 -1.61 -4.86
C TYR A 228 4.46 -1.63 -5.30
N GLY A 229 3.59 -2.35 -4.61
CA GLY A 229 2.18 -2.50 -4.97
C GLY A 229 1.58 -3.80 -4.44
N SER A 230 0.26 -3.88 -4.41
CA SER A 230 -0.46 -4.94 -3.71
C SER A 230 -0.66 -6.22 -4.52
N ARG A 231 -0.48 -6.17 -5.85
CA ARG A 231 -0.80 -7.29 -6.76
C ARG A 231 0.35 -7.64 -7.68
N VAL A 232 0.40 -8.90 -8.09
CA VAL A 232 1.27 -9.35 -9.20
C VAL A 232 0.55 -9.08 -10.51
N LEU A 233 1.22 -8.44 -11.48
CA LEU A 233 0.70 -8.23 -12.82
C LEU A 233 1.39 -9.18 -13.78
N LEU A 234 0.63 -10.06 -14.40
CA LEU A 234 1.08 -10.95 -15.45
C LEU A 234 0.75 -10.32 -16.81
N ALA A 235 1.78 -10.17 -17.65
CA ALA A 235 1.62 -9.65 -19.00
C ALA A 235 2.45 -10.45 -20.01
N ASN A 236 1.76 -11.11 -20.94
CA ASN A 236 2.37 -11.74 -22.10
C ASN A 236 1.65 -11.31 -23.39
N PRO A 237 2.27 -10.44 -24.21
CA PRO A 237 1.72 -10.02 -25.50
C PRO A 237 1.59 -11.16 -26.53
N GLY A 238 2.45 -12.18 -26.47
CA GLY A 238 2.35 -13.39 -27.30
C GLY A 238 1.35 -14.42 -26.75
N GLY A 239 0.81 -14.15 -25.56
CA GLY A 239 -0.20 -14.94 -24.88
C GLY A 239 0.33 -16.17 -24.15
N TYR A 240 -0.56 -16.88 -23.45
CA TYR A 240 -0.21 -17.70 -22.29
C TYR A 240 -0.13 -19.22 -22.54
N GLN A 241 -0.09 -19.65 -23.81
CA GLN A 241 0.06 -21.06 -24.13
C GLN A 241 1.51 -21.50 -23.89
N GLU A 242 1.71 -22.57 -23.11
CA GLU A 242 3.02 -23.18 -22.83
C GLU A 242 4.08 -22.22 -22.25
N ASP A 243 3.64 -21.17 -21.54
CA ASP A 243 4.51 -20.18 -20.92
C ASP A 243 4.71 -20.44 -19.42
N HIS A 244 5.96 -20.38 -18.98
CA HIS A 244 6.35 -20.50 -17.57
C HIS A 244 5.87 -19.33 -16.71
N SER A 245 5.57 -18.18 -17.31
CA SER A 245 5.16 -16.95 -16.60
C SER A 245 3.91 -17.12 -15.75
N VAL A 246 2.95 -17.95 -16.17
CA VAL A 246 1.71 -18.20 -15.42
C VAL A 246 2.01 -18.90 -14.11
N GLN A 247 2.79 -20.00 -14.14
CA GLN A 247 3.12 -20.77 -12.95
C GLN A 247 3.96 -19.97 -11.97
N GLU A 248 4.91 -19.18 -12.47
CA GLU A 248 5.72 -18.31 -11.63
C GLU A 248 4.92 -17.15 -11.02
N ALA A 249 3.97 -16.56 -11.76
CA ALA A 249 3.08 -15.54 -11.21
C ALA A 249 2.19 -16.11 -10.10
N LEU A 250 1.64 -17.32 -10.27
CA LEU A 250 0.88 -18.01 -9.23
C LEU A 250 1.76 -18.30 -8.01
N HIS A 251 2.98 -18.80 -8.23
CA HIS A 251 3.94 -19.06 -7.15
C HIS A 251 4.28 -17.80 -6.34
N LEU A 252 4.47 -16.66 -7.02
CA LEU A 252 4.65 -15.36 -6.35
C LEU A 252 3.45 -15.04 -5.47
N VAL A 253 2.22 -15.12 -5.98
CA VAL A 253 1.02 -14.77 -5.19
C VAL A 253 0.82 -15.71 -4.01
N GLN A 254 1.10 -17.01 -4.16
CA GLN A 254 0.91 -18.01 -3.10
C GLN A 254 1.94 -17.91 -1.97
N THR A 255 3.15 -17.46 -2.28
CA THR A 255 4.27 -17.51 -1.32
C THR A 255 4.59 -16.14 -0.73
N THR A 256 4.17 -15.08 -1.39
CA THR A 256 4.40 -13.70 -0.96
C THR A 256 3.14 -13.09 -0.35
N LYS A 257 3.19 -11.82 0.09
CA LYS A 257 2.03 -11.11 0.62
C LYS A 257 1.16 -10.43 -0.45
N ALA A 258 1.33 -10.77 -1.73
CA ALA A 258 0.50 -10.21 -2.79
C ALA A 258 -0.98 -10.55 -2.55
N LEU A 259 -1.85 -9.56 -2.72
CA LEU A 259 -3.30 -9.69 -2.51
C LEU A 259 -4.03 -10.38 -3.67
N GLY A 260 -3.33 -10.65 -4.78
CA GLY A 260 -3.90 -11.33 -5.92
C GLY A 260 -3.13 -11.11 -7.22
N LEU A 261 -3.65 -11.73 -8.27
CA LEU A 261 -3.13 -11.68 -9.63
C LEU A 261 -3.96 -10.71 -10.48
N LYS A 262 -3.29 -9.87 -11.26
CA LYS A 262 -3.86 -9.16 -12.40
C LYS A 262 -3.29 -9.76 -13.67
N VAL A 263 -4.11 -10.00 -14.67
CA VAL A 263 -3.69 -10.58 -15.94
C VAL A 263 -4.10 -9.67 -17.08
N LEU A 264 -3.14 -9.34 -17.94
CA LEU A 264 -3.38 -8.63 -19.19
C LEU A 264 -3.49 -9.63 -20.33
N LEU A 265 -4.70 -9.88 -20.82
CA LEU A 265 -4.95 -10.79 -21.94
C LEU A 265 -4.86 -10.06 -23.28
N PRO A 266 -4.15 -10.62 -24.26
CA PRO A 266 -4.31 -10.25 -25.67
C PRO A 266 -5.77 -10.43 -26.12
N PRO A 267 -6.27 -9.61 -27.06
CA PRO A 267 -7.69 -9.59 -27.45
C PRO A 267 -8.17 -10.89 -28.11
N ASP A 268 -7.23 -11.67 -28.63
CA ASP A 268 -7.40 -12.92 -29.36
C ASP A 268 -7.21 -14.18 -28.50
N GLN A 269 -7.09 -14.04 -27.16
CA GLN A 269 -6.95 -15.16 -26.22
C GLN A 269 -8.08 -15.29 -25.21
N ASP A 270 -8.38 -16.53 -24.83
CA ASP A 270 -9.37 -16.88 -23.79
C ASP A 270 -8.72 -17.00 -22.41
N ALA A 271 -9.41 -16.46 -21.39
CA ALA A 271 -8.98 -16.46 -20.00
C ALA A 271 -9.24 -17.80 -19.28
N LYS A 272 -10.08 -18.69 -19.82
CA LYS A 272 -10.65 -19.84 -19.10
C LYS A 272 -9.63 -20.71 -18.38
N THR A 273 -8.57 -21.12 -19.06
CA THR A 273 -7.54 -21.99 -18.46
C THR A 273 -6.87 -21.30 -17.28
N LEU A 274 -6.54 -20.01 -17.43
CA LEU A 274 -5.88 -19.24 -16.38
C LEU A 274 -6.82 -18.99 -15.20
N LEU A 275 -8.08 -18.62 -15.46
CA LEU A 275 -9.08 -18.44 -14.41
C LEU A 275 -9.31 -19.75 -13.65
N GLY A 276 -9.36 -20.89 -14.33
CA GLY A 276 -9.46 -22.20 -13.68
C GLY A 276 -8.26 -22.53 -12.80
N LEU A 277 -7.04 -22.14 -13.19
CA LEU A 277 -5.85 -22.28 -12.35
C LEU A 277 -5.92 -21.38 -11.11
N CYS A 278 -6.35 -20.12 -11.26
CA CYS A 278 -6.52 -19.19 -10.15
C CYS A 278 -7.62 -19.66 -9.17
N GLU A 279 -8.74 -20.14 -9.68
CA GLU A 279 -9.83 -20.72 -8.88
C GLU A 279 -9.36 -21.95 -8.10
N SER A 280 -8.65 -22.87 -8.77
CA SER A 280 -8.08 -24.06 -8.12
C SER A 280 -7.05 -23.73 -7.04
N ALA A 281 -6.37 -22.58 -7.17
CA ALA A 281 -5.42 -22.06 -6.21
C ALA A 281 -6.07 -21.16 -5.13
N GLU A 282 -7.38 -20.94 -5.18
CA GLU A 282 -8.13 -20.02 -4.30
C GLU A 282 -7.58 -18.58 -4.29
N LEU A 283 -7.06 -18.12 -5.43
CA LEU A 283 -6.42 -16.80 -5.55
C LEU A 283 -7.33 -15.74 -6.16
N PRO A 284 -7.42 -14.53 -5.57
CA PRO A 284 -8.10 -13.41 -6.21
C PRO A 284 -7.43 -13.06 -7.56
N CYS A 285 -8.18 -13.20 -8.65
CA CYS A 285 -7.69 -12.92 -10.00
C CYS A 285 -8.57 -11.87 -10.69
N GLN A 286 -7.94 -10.89 -11.32
CA GLN A 286 -8.59 -9.88 -12.17
C GLN A 286 -8.00 -9.96 -13.57
N VAL A 287 -8.87 -10.01 -14.56
CA VAL A 287 -8.48 -10.14 -15.96
C VAL A 287 -8.87 -8.87 -16.72
N TYR A 288 -7.92 -8.33 -17.47
CA TYR A 288 -8.08 -7.16 -18.31
C TYR A 288 -7.73 -7.52 -19.74
N THR A 289 -8.57 -7.13 -20.70
CA THR A 289 -8.31 -7.34 -22.13
C THR A 289 -7.64 -6.13 -22.74
N TRP A 290 -6.64 -6.35 -23.59
CA TRP A 290 -6.03 -5.32 -24.42
C TRP A 290 -7.09 -4.73 -25.38
N GLY A 291 -7.40 -3.44 -25.29
CA GLY A 291 -8.31 -2.77 -26.22
C GLY A 291 -7.71 -2.57 -27.62
N GLU A 292 -8.54 -2.54 -28.68
CA GLU A 292 -8.12 -2.22 -30.07
C GLU A 292 -7.34 -0.89 -30.16
N GLU A 293 -7.71 0.09 -29.34
CA GLU A 293 -7.07 1.40 -29.20
C GLU A 293 -5.69 1.37 -28.52
N HIS A 294 -5.34 0.26 -27.85
CA HIS A 294 -4.05 0.06 -27.18
C HIS A 294 -3.04 -0.72 -28.01
N LYS A 295 -3.34 -1.15 -29.26
CA LYS A 295 -2.37 -1.83 -30.15
C LYS A 295 -1.06 -1.04 -30.39
N ARG A 296 -1.04 0.25 -30.02
CA ARG A 296 0.14 1.14 -30.10
C ARG A 296 0.55 1.78 -28.76
N GLU A 297 -0.18 1.58 -27.67
CA GLU A 297 0.23 2.13 -26.37
C GLU A 297 1.18 1.14 -25.68
N PRO A 298 2.41 1.54 -25.33
CA PRO A 298 3.34 0.67 -24.65
C PRO A 298 2.77 0.26 -23.28
N LEU A 299 3.05 -0.98 -22.86
CA LEU A 299 2.76 -1.53 -21.53
C LEU A 299 2.95 -0.53 -20.38
N GLY A 300 3.88 0.42 -20.51
CA GLY A 300 4.20 1.38 -19.46
C GLY A 300 3.13 2.41 -19.10
N ARG A 301 2.04 2.61 -19.86
CA ARG A 301 0.90 3.38 -19.33
C ARG A 301 0.14 2.55 -18.28
N LEU A 302 -0.16 1.29 -18.61
CA LEU A 302 -0.80 0.35 -17.70
C LEU A 302 0.04 0.13 -16.44
N LEU A 303 1.37 0.00 -16.57
CA LEU A 303 2.28 -0.14 -15.42
C LEU A 303 2.30 1.08 -14.49
N ARG A 304 1.93 2.27 -14.97
CA ARG A 304 1.87 3.51 -14.16
C ARG A 304 0.54 3.74 -13.50
N GLU A 305 -0.55 3.29 -14.13
CA GLU A 305 -1.93 3.52 -13.67
C GLU A 305 -2.49 2.32 -12.88
N SER A 306 -1.84 1.16 -12.94
CA SER A 306 -2.30 -0.07 -12.28
C SER A 306 -1.50 -0.37 -11.01
N ASP A 307 -2.19 -0.64 -9.91
CA ASP A 307 -1.59 -1.24 -8.71
C ASP A 307 -0.90 -2.57 -9.07
N CYS A 308 0.44 -2.57 -9.00
CA CYS A 308 1.34 -3.62 -9.47
C CYS A 308 2.64 -3.62 -8.63
N GLY A 309 2.78 -4.60 -7.75
CA GLY A 309 3.97 -4.78 -6.94
C GLY A 309 5.08 -5.58 -7.62
N CYS A 310 4.73 -6.46 -8.56
CA CYS A 310 5.70 -7.16 -9.39
C CYS A 310 5.08 -7.43 -10.76
N LEU A 311 5.80 -7.07 -11.83
CA LEU A 311 5.43 -7.43 -13.19
C LEU A 311 6.05 -8.78 -13.53
N VAL A 312 5.29 -9.68 -14.14
CA VAL A 312 5.76 -10.97 -14.63
C VAL A 312 5.64 -11.00 -16.14
N LEU A 313 6.76 -11.25 -16.82
CA LEU A 313 6.88 -11.32 -18.27
C LEU A 313 7.49 -12.66 -18.68
N PRO A 314 7.15 -13.20 -19.87
CA PRO A 314 7.86 -14.34 -20.43
C PRO A 314 9.32 -13.99 -20.74
N ALA A 315 10.19 -14.99 -20.69
CA ALA A 315 11.53 -14.84 -21.25
C ALA A 315 11.47 -14.56 -22.75
N PRO A 316 12.21 -13.54 -23.24
CA PRO A 316 12.29 -13.27 -24.66
C PRO A 316 13.00 -14.43 -25.38
N PRO A 317 12.61 -14.75 -26.62
CA PRO A 317 13.26 -15.80 -27.40
C PRO A 317 14.74 -15.46 -27.62
N VAL A 318 15.65 -16.39 -27.37
CA VAL A 318 17.09 -16.16 -27.50
C VAL A 318 17.58 -16.57 -28.89
N GLY A 319 17.63 -15.62 -29.82
CA GLY A 319 18.21 -15.79 -31.15
C GLY A 319 19.66 -15.30 -31.26
N LEU A 320 20.17 -15.30 -32.50
CA LEU A 320 21.55 -14.90 -32.82
C LEU A 320 21.79 -13.40 -32.54
N TRP A 321 20.78 -12.57 -32.78
CA TRP A 321 20.81 -11.12 -32.55
C TRP A 321 20.71 -10.77 -31.06
N GLU A 322 19.92 -11.52 -30.28
CA GLU A 322 19.83 -11.38 -28.83
C GLU A 322 21.17 -11.72 -28.15
N ARG A 323 21.87 -12.76 -28.63
CA ARG A 323 23.21 -13.10 -28.14
C ARG A 323 24.24 -12.00 -28.38
N MET A 324 24.09 -11.23 -29.45
CA MET A 324 24.90 -10.04 -29.75
C MET A 324 24.42 -8.76 -29.02
N GLY A 325 23.35 -8.83 -28.22
CA GLY A 325 22.80 -7.70 -27.49
C GLY A 325 21.85 -6.80 -28.29
N ILE A 326 21.46 -7.22 -29.50
CA ILE A 326 20.65 -6.43 -30.45
C ILE A 326 19.14 -6.78 -30.35
N GLY A 327 18.78 -7.95 -29.83
CA GLY A 327 17.38 -8.36 -29.63
C GLY A 327 16.78 -7.99 -28.26
N GLY A 328 15.52 -8.39 -28.01
CA GLY A 328 14.80 -8.14 -26.75
C GLY A 328 14.30 -6.70 -26.52
N GLN A 329 14.15 -5.91 -27.59
CA GLN A 329 13.76 -4.48 -27.50
C GLN A 329 12.46 -4.25 -26.73
N ALA A 330 11.41 -5.04 -26.97
CA ALA A 330 10.13 -4.89 -26.27
C ALA A 330 10.25 -5.08 -24.74
N THR A 331 11.05 -6.06 -24.29
CA THR A 331 11.30 -6.29 -22.86
C THR A 331 12.05 -5.12 -22.25
N ILE A 332 13.10 -4.62 -22.93
CA ILE A 332 13.90 -3.49 -22.45
C ILE A 332 13.08 -2.19 -22.43
N GLU A 333 12.26 -1.94 -23.45
CA GLU A 333 11.32 -0.81 -23.49
C GLU A 333 10.32 -0.87 -22.35
N THR A 334 9.86 -2.07 -21.98
CA THR A 334 8.98 -2.28 -20.83
C THR A 334 9.71 -1.99 -19.52
N LEU A 335 10.93 -2.51 -19.33
CA LEU A 335 11.76 -2.24 -18.14
C LEU A 335 12.10 -0.74 -17.99
N ASN A 336 12.34 -0.03 -19.10
CA ASN A 336 12.57 1.41 -19.07
C ASN A 336 11.36 2.20 -18.53
N GLN A 337 10.15 1.64 -18.64
CA GLN A 337 8.92 2.28 -18.18
C GLN A 337 8.46 1.79 -16.80
N ALA A 338 8.84 0.57 -16.39
CA ALA A 338 8.48 -0.02 -15.11
C ALA A 338 9.16 0.68 -13.91
N ARG A 339 8.46 0.83 -12.79
CA ARG A 339 9.01 1.35 -11.51
C ARG A 339 9.17 0.26 -10.45
N GLN A 340 8.42 -0.81 -10.62
CA GLN A 340 8.39 -2.01 -9.79
C GLN A 340 9.34 -3.10 -10.34
N PRO A 341 9.70 -4.09 -9.52
CA PRO A 341 10.43 -5.27 -9.96
C PRO A 341 9.70 -6.01 -11.09
N CYS A 342 10.49 -6.55 -12.01
CA CYS A 342 10.03 -7.29 -13.16
C CYS A 342 10.67 -8.67 -13.18
N LEU A 343 9.87 -9.71 -13.01
CA LEU A 343 10.27 -11.09 -13.17
C LEU A 343 10.21 -11.48 -14.65
N ILE A 344 11.34 -11.93 -15.18
CA ILE A 344 11.43 -12.60 -16.47
C ILE A 344 11.43 -14.11 -16.22
N ALA A 345 10.29 -14.74 -16.51
CA ALA A 345 10.01 -16.12 -16.18
C ALA A 345 10.68 -17.12 -17.14
N ARG A 346 11.33 -18.15 -16.58
CA ARG A 346 12.00 -19.25 -17.29
C ARG A 346 11.65 -20.64 -16.77
N GLY A 347 10.73 -20.75 -15.82
CA GLY A 347 10.24 -22.00 -15.28
C GLY A 347 11.06 -22.55 -14.13
N THR A 348 11.92 -21.74 -13.49
CA THR A 348 12.81 -22.19 -12.41
C THR A 348 12.25 -21.92 -11.01
N HIS A 349 10.93 -22.03 -10.83
CA HIS A 349 10.32 -22.07 -9.49
C HIS A 349 10.38 -23.52 -8.95
N PRO A 350 10.31 -23.75 -7.62
CA PRO A 350 10.27 -22.79 -6.52
C PRO A 350 11.67 -22.21 -6.23
N TYR A 351 11.79 -20.91 -6.03
CA TYR A 351 13.07 -20.19 -5.95
C TYR A 351 13.90 -20.51 -4.69
N ARG A 352 14.43 -21.73 -4.55
CA ARG A 352 15.15 -22.18 -3.34
C ARG A 352 16.54 -21.58 -3.22
N LYS A 353 17.20 -21.34 -4.35
CA LYS A 353 18.52 -20.72 -4.43
C LYS A 353 18.45 -19.42 -5.21
N ILE A 354 18.78 -18.32 -4.54
CA ILE A 354 18.75 -16.98 -5.12
C ILE A 354 20.18 -16.45 -5.25
N LEU A 355 20.51 -15.97 -6.44
CA LEU A 355 21.77 -15.28 -6.73
C LEU A 355 21.47 -13.79 -6.90
N VAL A 356 22.17 -12.90 -6.18
CA VAL A 356 22.10 -11.45 -6.42
C VAL A 356 23.42 -10.92 -6.94
N THR A 357 23.38 -10.15 -8.03
CA THR A 357 24.58 -9.52 -8.58
C THR A 357 24.91 -8.24 -7.83
N VAL A 358 26.18 -8.09 -7.43
CA VAL A 358 26.68 -6.91 -6.74
C VAL A 358 27.66 -6.13 -7.62
N SER A 359 27.42 -4.83 -7.74
CA SER A 359 28.30 -3.87 -8.42
C SER A 359 28.38 -2.55 -7.64
N PRO A 360 29.38 -1.69 -7.88
CA PRO A 360 29.41 -0.36 -7.29
C PRO A 360 28.16 0.45 -7.69
N GLY A 361 27.63 1.24 -6.76
CA GLY A 361 26.55 2.21 -7.00
C GLY A 361 25.18 1.85 -6.39
N PRO A 362 24.25 2.82 -6.40
CA PRO A 362 22.99 2.74 -5.64
C PRO A 362 22.02 1.68 -6.17
N GLY A 363 22.03 1.40 -7.48
CA GLY A 363 21.17 0.36 -8.06
C GLY A 363 21.45 -1.02 -7.47
N SER A 364 22.73 -1.35 -7.25
CA SER A 364 23.11 -2.64 -6.66
C SER A 364 22.66 -2.79 -5.22
N ALA A 365 22.77 -1.73 -4.40
CA ALA A 365 22.32 -1.78 -3.01
C ALA A 365 20.80 -2.06 -2.94
N ARG A 366 20.02 -1.42 -3.82
CA ARG A 366 18.57 -1.66 -3.92
C ARG A 366 18.21 -3.06 -4.41
N ALA A 367 19.01 -3.65 -5.31
CA ALA A 367 18.82 -5.03 -5.73
C ALA A 367 19.15 -6.04 -4.62
N VAL A 368 20.14 -5.73 -3.76
CA VAL A 368 20.45 -6.53 -2.57
C VAL A 368 19.30 -6.48 -1.56
N ASP A 369 18.75 -5.29 -1.29
CA ASP A 369 17.54 -5.13 -0.45
C ASP A 369 16.40 -6.03 -0.97
N LEU A 370 16.09 -5.93 -2.27
CA LEU A 370 15.06 -6.76 -2.90
C LEU A 370 15.35 -8.25 -2.77
N ALA A 371 16.60 -8.67 -2.98
CA ALA A 371 17.00 -10.07 -2.89
C ALA A 371 16.85 -10.62 -1.46
N LEU A 372 17.16 -9.82 -0.43
CA LEU A 372 16.95 -10.18 0.98
C LEU A 372 15.47 -10.39 1.29
N ASP A 373 14.61 -9.49 0.79
CA ASP A 373 13.16 -9.58 0.99
C ASP A 373 12.57 -10.84 0.34
N VAL A 374 12.98 -11.09 -0.90
CA VAL A 374 12.54 -12.26 -1.68
C VAL A 374 13.06 -13.53 -1.01
N ALA A 375 14.35 -13.60 -0.65
CA ALA A 375 14.90 -14.76 0.04
C ALA A 375 14.14 -15.08 1.34
N ARG A 376 13.77 -14.05 2.12
CA ARG A 376 12.97 -14.23 3.33
C ARG A 376 11.55 -14.73 3.02
N ALA A 377 10.89 -14.17 2.00
CA ALA A 377 9.54 -14.59 1.61
C ALA A 377 9.50 -16.06 1.16
N PHE A 378 10.51 -16.50 0.41
CA PHE A 378 10.60 -17.87 -0.11
C PHE A 378 11.36 -18.83 0.82
N SER A 379 11.92 -18.36 1.94
CA SER A 379 12.83 -19.13 2.80
C SER A 379 13.99 -19.75 2.01
N SER A 380 14.61 -18.96 1.16
CA SER A 380 15.63 -19.35 0.20
C SER A 380 17.05 -19.12 0.71
N ASP A 381 17.98 -19.92 0.21
CA ASP A 381 19.42 -19.64 0.33
C ASP A 381 19.77 -18.46 -0.59
N LEU A 382 20.46 -17.46 -0.04
CA LEU A 382 20.87 -16.26 -0.78
C LEU A 382 22.39 -16.21 -0.94
N THR A 383 22.85 -16.00 -2.17
CA THR A 383 24.26 -15.77 -2.48
C THR A 383 24.42 -14.43 -3.19
N ALA A 384 25.29 -13.56 -2.67
CA ALA A 384 25.74 -12.36 -3.36
C ALA A 384 26.96 -12.68 -4.22
N CYS A 385 26.93 -12.38 -5.52
CA CYS A 385 28.08 -12.53 -6.39
C CYS A 385 28.57 -11.20 -6.94
N ALA A 386 29.89 -11.01 -6.97
CA ALA A 386 30.49 -9.90 -7.67
C ALA A 386 31.63 -10.41 -8.57
N ALA A 387 31.76 -9.86 -9.77
CA ALA A 387 32.79 -10.25 -10.71
C ALA A 387 33.78 -9.11 -10.94
N ILE A 388 35.07 -9.36 -10.68
CA ILE A 388 36.16 -8.42 -10.90
C ILE A 388 36.78 -8.69 -12.28
N PRO A 389 36.66 -7.76 -13.25
CA PRO A 389 37.40 -7.84 -14.50
C PRO A 389 38.91 -7.75 -14.25
N PRO A 390 39.75 -8.28 -15.16
CA PRO A 390 41.21 -8.17 -15.01
C PRO A 390 41.65 -6.72 -14.78
N ALA A 391 42.58 -6.49 -13.86
CA ALA A 391 43.02 -5.14 -13.47
C ALA A 391 43.53 -4.31 -14.65
N LEU A 392 44.09 -4.94 -15.69
CA LEU A 392 44.51 -4.28 -16.93
C LEU A 392 43.36 -3.60 -17.69
N VAL A 393 42.10 -4.02 -17.46
CA VAL A 393 40.91 -3.53 -18.19
C VAL A 393 40.24 -2.37 -17.47
N VAL A 394 40.19 -2.40 -16.12
CA VAL A 394 39.36 -1.50 -15.30
C VAL A 394 40.11 -0.79 -14.18
N GLY A 395 41.40 -1.08 -13.98
CA GLY A 395 42.22 -0.55 -12.90
C GLY A 395 41.98 -1.25 -11.55
N GLU A 396 42.95 -1.14 -10.64
CA GLU A 396 42.89 -1.75 -9.30
C GLU A 396 41.83 -1.12 -8.40
N GLU A 397 41.53 0.16 -8.60
CA GLU A 397 40.55 0.91 -7.81
C GLU A 397 39.14 0.32 -7.94
N TYR A 398 38.72 -0.01 -9.15
CA TYR A 398 37.43 -0.63 -9.42
C TYR A 398 37.28 -2.00 -8.72
N GLY A 399 38.36 -2.78 -8.68
CA GLY A 399 38.39 -4.04 -7.94
C GLY A 399 38.22 -3.87 -6.43
N ARG A 400 38.69 -2.76 -5.84
CA ARG A 400 38.46 -2.43 -4.41
C ARG A 400 37.01 -2.03 -4.16
N GLU A 401 36.43 -1.21 -5.02
CA GLU A 401 35.02 -0.79 -4.93
C GLU A 401 34.06 -1.99 -4.98
N ILE A 402 34.32 -2.95 -5.86
CA ILE A 402 33.52 -4.19 -5.95
C ILE A 402 33.59 -4.98 -4.64
N ARG A 403 34.78 -5.18 -4.07
CA ARG A 403 34.93 -5.92 -2.80
C ARG A 403 34.21 -5.20 -1.66
N GLN A 404 34.29 -3.88 -1.61
CA GLN A 404 33.58 -3.07 -0.62
C GLN A 404 32.06 -3.19 -0.79
N ALA A 405 31.56 -3.14 -2.02
CA ALA A 405 30.14 -3.32 -2.32
C ALA A 405 29.65 -4.72 -1.89
N LEU A 406 30.44 -5.77 -2.14
CA LEU A 406 30.14 -7.14 -1.72
C LEU A 406 30.12 -7.27 -0.19
N GLN A 407 31.10 -6.71 0.50
CA GLN A 407 31.13 -6.67 1.97
C GLN A 407 29.93 -5.92 2.54
N HIS A 408 29.53 -4.81 1.92
CA HIS A 408 28.35 -4.06 2.32
C HIS A 408 27.07 -4.89 2.14
N ALA A 409 26.92 -5.60 1.02
CA ALA A 409 25.79 -6.51 0.80
C ALA A 409 25.70 -7.59 1.88
N VAL A 410 26.83 -8.19 2.26
CA VAL A 410 26.90 -9.15 3.37
C VAL A 410 26.51 -8.51 4.70
N GLY A 411 26.99 -7.30 4.97
CA GLY A 411 26.64 -6.54 6.17
C GLY A 411 25.15 -6.19 6.27
N MET A 412 24.50 -5.90 5.14
CA MET A 412 23.07 -5.60 5.08
C MET A 412 22.21 -6.80 5.48
N ALA A 413 22.62 -8.03 5.16
CA ALA A 413 21.85 -9.23 5.48
C ALA A 413 21.64 -9.44 6.99
N ALA A 414 22.59 -8.95 7.81
CA ALA A 414 22.46 -8.95 9.27
C ALA A 414 21.25 -8.12 9.75
N LEU A 415 20.90 -7.03 9.05
CA LEU A 415 19.72 -6.21 9.37
C LEU A 415 18.41 -6.97 9.15
N TYR A 416 18.40 -7.87 8.17
CA TYR A 416 17.23 -8.66 7.77
C TYR A 416 17.17 -10.03 8.44
N SER A 417 18.15 -10.38 9.29
CA SER A 417 18.30 -11.72 9.89
C SER A 417 18.34 -12.85 8.84
N VAL A 418 18.85 -12.57 7.65
CA VAL A 418 19.04 -13.53 6.56
C VAL A 418 20.52 -13.89 6.50
N GLN A 419 20.85 -15.17 6.39
CA GLN A 419 22.21 -15.58 6.08
C GLN A 419 22.46 -15.41 4.58
N ILE A 420 23.60 -14.82 4.22
CA ILE A 420 23.99 -14.60 2.84
C ILE A 420 25.40 -15.14 2.63
N ASP A 421 25.56 -15.98 1.62
CA ASP A 421 26.86 -16.41 1.12
C ASP A 421 27.41 -15.37 0.15
N SER A 422 28.72 -15.33 -0.05
CA SER A 422 29.34 -14.38 -0.98
C SER A 422 30.35 -15.05 -1.91
N GLU A 423 30.22 -14.79 -3.21
CA GLU A 423 31.10 -15.29 -4.26
C GLU A 423 31.81 -14.13 -4.97
N LEU A 424 33.14 -14.16 -4.97
CA LEU A 424 33.96 -13.18 -5.69
C LEU A 424 34.60 -13.85 -6.90
N LEU A 425 34.12 -13.51 -8.09
CA LEU A 425 34.52 -14.11 -9.36
C LEU A 425 35.61 -13.28 -10.03
N GLU A 426 36.56 -13.93 -10.70
CA GLU A 426 37.58 -13.26 -11.50
C GLU A 426 37.36 -13.51 -13.00
N GLY A 427 37.40 -12.44 -13.80
CA GLY A 427 37.28 -12.53 -15.26
C GLY A 427 36.10 -11.74 -15.84
N ASN A 428 35.58 -12.17 -16.98
CA ASN A 428 34.50 -11.46 -17.66
C ASN A 428 33.20 -11.55 -16.83
N PRO A 429 32.63 -10.42 -16.36
CA PRO A 429 31.47 -10.43 -15.49
C PRO A 429 30.24 -11.15 -16.07
N ILE A 430 30.02 -11.06 -17.38
CA ILE A 430 28.87 -11.70 -18.02
C ILE A 430 29.05 -13.22 -18.00
N HIS A 431 30.20 -13.73 -18.43
CA HIS A 431 30.44 -15.17 -18.49
C HIS A 431 30.46 -15.79 -17.08
N GLN A 432 31.24 -15.21 -16.17
CA GLN A 432 31.37 -15.73 -14.81
C GLN A 432 30.02 -15.76 -14.07
N THR A 433 29.21 -14.71 -14.21
CA THR A 433 27.89 -14.66 -13.55
C THR A 433 26.90 -15.65 -14.19
N LEU A 434 26.91 -15.82 -15.51
CA LEU A 434 26.04 -16.80 -16.18
C LEU A 434 26.40 -18.25 -15.81
N ASP A 435 27.70 -18.55 -15.72
CA ASP A 435 28.19 -19.87 -15.33
C ASP A 435 27.77 -20.19 -13.88
N LEU A 436 27.89 -19.22 -12.96
CA LEU A 436 27.41 -19.37 -11.59
C LEU A 436 25.89 -19.50 -11.52
N ALA A 437 25.14 -18.66 -12.25
CA ALA A 437 23.67 -18.64 -12.25
C ALA A 437 23.03 -19.95 -12.72
N ALA A 438 23.76 -20.83 -13.42
CA ALA A 438 23.29 -22.16 -13.80
C ALA A 438 22.97 -23.08 -12.61
N GLY A 439 23.53 -22.79 -11.43
CA GLY A 439 23.25 -23.51 -10.19
C GLY A 439 22.11 -22.93 -9.33
N PHE A 440 21.42 -21.89 -9.81
CA PHE A 440 20.43 -21.13 -9.05
C PHE A 440 19.07 -21.12 -9.73
N ASP A 441 18.03 -20.84 -8.93
CA ASP A 441 16.64 -20.83 -9.36
C ASP A 441 16.17 -19.41 -9.73
N LEU A 442 16.77 -18.38 -9.13
CA LEU A 442 16.45 -16.98 -9.38
C LEU A 442 17.70 -16.10 -9.39
N LEU A 443 17.85 -15.27 -10.41
CA LEU A 443 18.86 -14.22 -10.47
C LEU A 443 18.23 -12.85 -10.20
N VAL A 444 18.70 -12.13 -9.18
CA VAL A 444 18.27 -10.77 -8.86
C VAL A 444 19.33 -9.77 -9.33
N LEU A 445 18.92 -8.77 -10.10
CA LEU A 445 19.83 -7.74 -10.61
C LEU A 445 19.16 -6.37 -10.75
N ALA A 446 19.98 -5.31 -10.71
CA ALA A 446 19.53 -3.96 -11.03
C ALA A 446 19.69 -3.68 -12.53
N HIS A 447 18.73 -2.99 -13.13
CA HIS A 447 18.79 -2.54 -14.52
C HIS A 447 18.68 -1.02 -14.62
N ARG A 448 19.71 -0.39 -15.19
CA ARG A 448 19.72 1.06 -15.39
C ARG A 448 18.89 1.43 -16.62
N LYS A 449 17.87 2.26 -16.42
CA LYS A 449 16.98 2.76 -17.47
C LYS A 449 17.70 3.65 -18.48
N ASN A 450 17.22 3.64 -19.71
CA ASN A 450 17.61 4.53 -20.81
C ASN A 450 19.12 4.56 -21.12
N ARG A 451 19.84 3.49 -20.79
CA ARG A 451 21.27 3.38 -21.11
C ARG A 451 21.46 3.23 -22.62
N HIS A 452 22.19 4.16 -23.23
CA HIS A 452 22.55 4.06 -24.64
C HIS A 452 23.53 2.89 -24.87
N PHE A 453 23.31 2.13 -25.94
CA PHE A 453 24.20 1.04 -26.32
C PHE A 453 25.58 1.58 -26.72
N HIS A 454 26.62 1.11 -26.05
CA HIS A 454 28.01 1.43 -26.37
C HIS A 454 28.79 0.13 -26.61
N ALA A 455 29.32 -0.04 -27.83
CA ALA A 455 30.09 -1.23 -28.20
C ALA A 455 31.33 -1.48 -27.29
N ALA A 456 31.92 -0.41 -26.73
CA ALA A 456 33.06 -0.48 -25.84
C ALA A 456 32.70 -0.69 -24.35
N ARG A 457 31.40 -0.61 -23.98
CA ARG A 457 30.91 -0.78 -22.60
C ARG A 457 29.61 -1.58 -22.62
N PRO A 458 29.68 -2.91 -22.81
CA PRO A 458 28.50 -3.76 -22.88
C PRO A 458 27.67 -3.64 -21.60
N ASP A 459 26.35 -3.62 -21.75
CA ASP A 459 25.42 -3.59 -20.63
C ASP A 459 25.32 -5.00 -20.03
N ILE A 460 26.05 -5.23 -18.94
CA ILE A 460 26.08 -6.51 -18.22
C ILE A 460 24.66 -6.93 -17.84
N SER A 461 23.85 -6.01 -17.31
CA SER A 461 22.47 -6.30 -16.88
C SER A 461 21.62 -6.82 -18.03
N ARG A 462 21.74 -6.23 -19.22
CA ARG A 462 21.03 -6.67 -20.43
C ARG A 462 21.48 -8.06 -20.87
N HIS A 463 22.78 -8.34 -20.85
CA HIS A 463 23.27 -9.67 -21.24
C HIS A 463 22.82 -10.76 -20.27
N LEU A 464 22.87 -10.50 -18.96
CA LEU A 464 22.38 -11.43 -17.94
C LEU A 464 20.87 -11.64 -18.07
N LEU A 465 20.10 -10.56 -18.23
CA LEU A 465 18.67 -10.61 -18.43
C LEU A 465 18.25 -11.51 -19.59
N MET A 466 18.97 -11.46 -20.71
CA MET A 466 18.62 -12.21 -21.91
C MET A 466 19.12 -13.66 -21.87
N ARG A 467 20.22 -13.94 -21.18
CA ARG A 467 20.97 -15.20 -21.30
C ARG A 467 21.00 -16.06 -20.05
N ALA A 468 20.50 -15.57 -18.91
CA ALA A 468 20.49 -16.35 -17.68
C ALA A 468 19.72 -17.68 -17.90
N PRO A 469 20.24 -18.80 -17.38
CA PRO A 469 19.56 -20.09 -17.47
C PRO A 469 18.34 -20.19 -16.55
N CYS A 470 18.25 -19.31 -15.55
CA CYS A 470 17.17 -19.24 -14.58
C CYS A 470 16.31 -17.97 -14.73
N SER A 471 15.17 -17.94 -14.05
CA SER A 471 14.31 -16.77 -13.97
C SER A 471 15.09 -15.58 -13.42
N VAL A 472 14.79 -14.37 -13.90
CA VAL A 472 15.52 -13.16 -13.53
C VAL A 472 14.55 -12.15 -12.95
N LEU A 473 14.74 -11.77 -11.69
CA LEU A 473 14.04 -10.66 -11.07
C LEU A 473 14.87 -9.38 -11.23
N VAL A 474 14.39 -8.48 -12.07
CA VAL A 474 15.06 -7.22 -12.38
C VAL A 474 14.44 -6.08 -11.60
N LEU A 475 15.27 -5.23 -11.00
CA LEU A 475 14.86 -3.94 -10.43
C LEU A 475 15.29 -2.80 -11.37
N PRO A 476 14.35 -2.17 -12.12
CA PRO A 476 14.66 -1.02 -12.94
C PRO A 476 14.92 0.24 -12.10
N PHE A 477 15.96 1.02 -12.41
CA PHE A 477 16.28 2.28 -11.73
C PHE A 477 16.78 3.37 -12.69
N SER A 478 16.61 4.64 -12.33
CA SER A 478 17.16 5.80 -13.06
C SER A 478 18.32 6.41 -12.28
N GLU A 479 19.35 6.93 -12.94
CA GLU A 479 20.38 7.77 -12.29
C GLU A 479 19.95 9.24 -12.15
N GLU A 480 18.97 9.70 -12.93
CA GLU A 480 18.40 11.06 -12.88
C GLU A 480 17.35 11.25 -11.77
N GLU A 481 17.58 10.71 -10.58
CA GLU A 481 17.05 11.32 -9.35
C GLU A 481 18.22 11.99 -8.62
N PRO A 482 18.74 13.13 -9.11
CA PRO A 482 19.71 13.89 -8.35
C PRO A 482 18.98 14.63 -7.25
N GLY A 483 19.61 14.72 -6.07
CA GLY A 483 19.47 15.95 -5.29
C GLY A 483 19.72 17.13 -6.23
N GLY A 484 18.68 17.92 -6.50
CA GLY A 484 18.72 18.98 -7.49
C GLY A 484 18.02 20.22 -6.97
N GLY A 485 18.82 21.16 -6.44
CA GLY A 485 18.48 22.57 -6.25
C GLY A 485 17.78 22.91 -4.96
#